data_AF-A0A9X3K5Z3-F1
#
_entry.id   AF-A0A9X3K5Z3-F1
#
_cell.length_a   1.000
_cell.length_b   1.000
_cell.length_c   1.000
_cell.angle_alpha   90.00
_cell.angle_beta   90.00
_cell.angle_gamma   90.00
#
_symmetry.space_group_name_H-M   'P 1'
#
loop_
_entity.id
_entity.type
_entity.pdbx_description
1 polymer ?
#
loop_
_entity_poly.entity_id
_entity_poly.type
_entity_poly.pdbx_seq_one_letter_code
_entity_poly.pdbx_strand_id
1 'polypeptide(L)'
;MITTLIWFFLQILLESLGLSCVASWNWLIGFGALCSVSLPILFFYRHLTQETVMKSRFTADLQLFNSLEFLSLQISLVWLFAEPAQLCNSNDPQLVVVFLYPTFIAVLLIVFIAFVFQESVRNEY
;
A
#
# COMPACT_ATOMS: atom_id res chain seq x y z
N MET A 1 11.56 -3.93 -5.15
CA MET A 1 12.74 -3.07 -5.41
C MET A 1 12.35 -1.69 -5.92
N ILE A 2 11.61 -1.57 -7.03
CA ILE A 2 11.19 -0.24 -7.55
C ILE A 2 10.29 0.52 -6.56
N THR A 3 9.33 -0.16 -5.93
CA THR A 3 8.41 0.51 -4.98
C THR A 3 9.09 0.99 -3.71
N THR A 4 10.16 0.30 -3.28
CA THR A 4 11.01 0.74 -2.17
C THR A 4 11.62 2.11 -2.44
N LEU A 5 12.09 2.36 -3.67
CA LEU A 5 12.65 3.66 -4.08
C LEU A 5 11.63 4.80 -3.98
N ILE A 6 10.35 4.51 -4.23
CA ILE A 6 9.26 5.48 -4.11
C ILE A 6 9.17 5.97 -2.66
N TRP A 7 9.25 5.06 -1.68
CA TRP A 7 9.16 5.42 -0.27
C TRP A 7 10.34 6.25 0.22
N PHE A 8 11.56 5.87 -0.18
CA PHE A 8 12.74 6.68 0.12
C PHE A 8 12.66 8.07 -0.52
N PHE A 9 12.21 8.16 -1.77
CA PHE A 9 12.01 9.45 -2.42
C PHE A 9 10.99 10.33 -1.67
N LEU A 10 9.84 9.74 -1.27
CA LEU A 10 8.82 10.45 -0.50
C LEU A 10 9.32 10.86 0.89
N GLN A 11 10.12 10.02 1.54
CA GLN A 11 10.73 10.35 2.82
C GLN A 11 11.68 11.55 2.70
N ILE A 12 12.56 11.57 1.68
CA ILE A 12 13.43 12.72 1.39
C ILE A 12 12.61 13.98 1.08
N LEU A 13 11.50 13.85 0.34
CA LEU A 13 10.60 14.98 0.07
C LEU A 13 10.03 15.55 1.38
N LEU A 14 9.53 14.70 2.28
CA LEU A 14 9.00 15.13 3.58
C LEU A 14 10.09 15.79 4.45
N GLU A 15 11.33 15.30 4.38
CA GLU A 15 12.45 15.96 5.06
C GLU A 15 12.74 17.35 4.50
N SER A 16 12.67 17.53 3.18
CA SER A 16 12.81 18.84 2.56
C SER A 16 11.69 19.82 2.94
N LEU A 17 10.54 19.30 3.37
CA LEU A 17 9.44 20.07 3.94
C LEU A 17 9.59 20.35 5.45
N GLY A 18 10.69 19.89 6.06
CA GLY A 18 11.05 20.19 7.45
C GLY A 18 10.71 19.09 8.46
N LEU A 19 10.24 17.91 8.02
CA LEU A 19 10.05 16.77 8.92
C LEU A 19 11.41 16.10 9.23
N SER A 20 11.57 15.55 10.43
CA SER A 20 12.71 14.67 10.71
C SER A 20 12.51 13.31 10.02
N CYS A 21 13.61 12.59 9.72
CA CYS A 21 13.54 11.26 9.11
C CYS A 21 12.54 10.31 9.78
N VAL A 22 12.61 10.24 11.12
CA VAL A 22 11.73 9.38 11.93
C VAL A 22 10.27 9.83 11.82
N ALA A 23 10.02 11.15 11.83
CA ALA A 23 8.68 11.69 11.65
C ALA A 23 8.14 11.41 10.25
N SER A 24 8.96 11.54 9.21
CA SER A 24 8.61 11.22 7.81
C SER A 24 8.21 9.76 7.66
N TRP A 25 8.98 8.81 8.20
CA TRP A 25 8.62 7.39 8.16
C TRP A 25 7.35 7.07 8.95
N ASN A 26 7.19 7.62 10.15
CA ASN A 26 5.95 7.46 10.92
C ASN A 26 4.73 7.98 10.14
N TRP A 27 4.88 9.13 9.49
CA TRP A 27 3.83 9.70 8.67
C TRP A 27 3.49 8.81 7.48
N LEU A 28 4.49 8.30 6.75
CA LEU A 28 4.29 7.40 5.62
C LEU A 28 3.63 6.07 6.03
N ILE A 29 4.06 5.47 7.14
CA ILE A 29 3.48 4.25 7.69
C ILE A 29 2.02 4.48 8.08
N GLY A 30 1.75 5.56 8.83
CA GLY A 30 0.39 5.92 9.27
C GLY A 30 -0.53 6.23 8.10
N PHE A 31 -0.05 7.00 7.12
CA PHE A 31 -0.78 7.31 5.90
C PHE A 31 -1.07 6.05 5.09
N GLY A 32 -0.07 5.17 4.92
CA GLY A 32 -0.25 3.88 4.25
C GLY A 32 -1.26 2.98 4.94
N ALA A 33 -1.27 2.94 6.28
CA ALA A 33 -2.25 2.18 7.04
C ALA A 33 -3.67 2.70 6.78
N LEU A 34 -3.87 4.02 6.83
CA LEU A 34 -5.16 4.64 6.51
C LEU A 34 -5.60 4.34 5.07
N CYS A 35 -4.68 4.43 4.10
CA CYS A 35 -4.98 4.11 2.70
C CYS A 35 -5.34 2.63 2.51
N SER A 36 -4.63 1.69 3.12
CA SER A 36 -4.91 0.24 3.00
C SER A 36 -6.28 -0.16 3.53
N VAL A 37 -6.81 0.55 4.53
CA VAL A 37 -8.16 0.28 5.05
C VAL A 37 -9.22 0.98 4.19
N SER A 38 -8.95 2.20 3.73
CA SER A 38 -9.95 3.02 3.04
C SER A 38 -10.11 2.69 1.55
N LEU A 39 -9.03 2.32 0.85
CA LEU A 39 -9.05 2.04 -0.59
C LEU A 39 -9.97 0.87 -0.99
N PRO A 40 -9.96 -0.29 -0.30
CA PRO A 40 -10.86 -1.39 -0.64
C PRO A 40 -12.32 -1.00 -0.45
N ILE A 41 -12.63 -0.24 0.61
CA ILE A 41 -13.98 0.25 0.91
C ILE A 41 -14.45 1.22 -0.18
N LEU A 42 -13.59 2.18 -0.57
CA LEU A 42 -13.89 3.14 -1.62
C LEU A 42 -14.08 2.46 -2.99
N PHE A 43 -13.26 1.45 -3.30
CA PHE A 43 -13.41 0.67 -4.53
C PHE A 43 -14.74 -0.07 -4.58
N PHE A 44 -15.09 -0.75 -3.47
CA PHE A 44 -16.32 -1.52 -3.33
C PHE A 44 -17.55 -0.62 -3.46
N TYR A 45 -17.59 0.49 -2.71
CA TYR A 45 -18.69 1.44 -2.75
C TYR A 45 -18.90 2.02 -4.15
N ARG A 46 -17.81 2.42 -4.82
CA ARG A 46 -17.88 3.00 -6.18
C ARG A 46 -18.36 1.99 -7.22
N HIS A 47 -17.97 0.72 -7.10
CA HIS A 47 -18.37 -0.31 -8.07
C HIS A 47 -19.78 -0.83 -7.84
N LEU A 48 -20.25 -0.96 -6.60
CA LEU A 48 -21.63 -1.34 -6.33
C LEU A 48 -22.65 -0.27 -6.73
N THR A 49 -22.26 1.01 -6.69
CA THR A 49 -23.18 2.12 -7.01
C THR A 49 -23.22 2.50 -8.50
N GLN A 50 -22.28 2.02 -9.32
CA GLN A 50 -22.23 2.33 -10.75
C GLN A 50 -22.51 1.07 -11.59
N GLU A 51 -23.78 0.76 -11.83
CA GLU A 51 -24.26 -0.40 -12.61
C GLU A 51 -23.77 -0.44 -14.09
N THR A 52 -23.02 0.54 -14.58
CA THR A 52 -22.72 0.68 -16.03
C THR A 52 -21.28 1.09 -16.33
N VAL A 53 -20.29 0.54 -15.62
CA VAL A 53 -18.89 0.78 -15.98
C VAL A 53 -18.52 -0.03 -17.23
N MET A 54 -18.16 0.66 -18.32
CA MET A 54 -17.55 0.05 -19.51
C MET A 54 -16.41 -0.90 -19.09
N LYS A 55 -16.46 -2.16 -19.55
CA LYS A 55 -15.48 -3.23 -19.23
C LYS A 55 -14.01 -2.81 -19.33
N SER A 56 -13.66 -1.91 -20.26
CA SER A 56 -12.27 -1.44 -20.43
C SER A 56 -11.81 -0.50 -19.31
N ARG A 57 -12.73 0.33 -18.77
CA ARG A 57 -12.44 1.25 -17.67
C ARG A 57 -12.35 0.51 -16.33
N PHE A 58 -13.14 -0.55 -16.18
CA PHE A 58 -13.10 -1.45 -15.01
C PHE A 58 -11.70 -2.05 -14.81
N THR A 59 -11.08 -2.60 -15.85
CA THR A 59 -9.75 -3.23 -15.74
C THR A 59 -8.66 -2.22 -15.37
N ALA A 60 -8.69 -1.02 -15.96
CA ALA A 60 -7.72 0.03 -15.67
C ALA A 60 -7.89 0.56 -14.23
N ASP A 61 -9.12 0.80 -13.80
CA ASP A 61 -9.43 1.22 -12.44
C ASP A 61 -8.99 0.14 -11.44
N LEU A 62 -9.31 -1.14 -11.68
CA LEU A 62 -8.89 -2.25 -10.81
C LEU A 62 -7.36 -2.37 -10.71
N GLN A 63 -6.63 -2.23 -11.81
CA GLN A 63 -5.16 -2.26 -11.80
C GLN A 63 -4.58 -1.10 -10.99
N LEU A 64 -5.13 0.10 -11.14
CA LEU A 64 -4.72 1.27 -10.36
C LEU A 64 -4.99 1.05 -8.87
N PHE A 65 -6.19 0.59 -8.52
CA PHE A 65 -6.56 0.31 -7.14
C PHE A 65 -5.66 -0.75 -6.50
N ASN A 66 -5.43 -1.88 -7.18
CA ASN A 66 -4.54 -2.92 -6.67
C ASN A 66 -3.09 -2.42 -6.50
N SER A 67 -2.63 -1.53 -7.37
CA SER A 67 -1.29 -0.95 -7.27
C SER A 67 -1.17 0.00 -6.07
N LEU A 68 -2.17 0.85 -5.86
CA LEU A 68 -2.22 1.77 -4.71
C LEU A 68 -2.39 1.01 -3.39
N GLU A 69 -3.22 -0.02 -3.38
CA GLU A 69 -3.43 -0.91 -2.24
C GLU A 69 -2.13 -1.63 -1.88
N PHE A 70 -1.43 -2.16 -2.90
CA PHE A 70 -0.14 -2.81 -2.72
C PHE A 70 0.89 -1.90 -2.10
N LEU A 71 1.00 -0.67 -2.60
CA LEU A 71 1.89 0.34 -2.04
C LEU A 71 1.53 0.64 -0.58
N SER A 72 0.26 0.88 -0.30
CA SER A 72 -0.25 1.21 1.03
C SER A 72 -0.02 0.09 2.05
N LEU A 73 -0.28 -1.16 1.66
CA LEU A 73 0.01 -2.34 2.46
C LEU A 73 1.51 -2.56 2.65
N GLN A 74 2.31 -2.39 1.58
CA GLN A 74 3.75 -2.57 1.66
C GLN A 74 4.35 -1.63 2.71
N ILE A 75 4.05 -0.31 2.65
CA ILE A 75 4.63 0.65 3.58
C ILE A 75 4.07 0.52 4.98
N SER A 76 2.77 0.24 5.12
CA SER A 76 2.18 0.03 6.44
C SER A 76 2.80 -1.20 7.11
N LEU A 77 2.96 -2.33 6.43
CA LEU A 77 3.52 -3.53 7.05
C LEU A 77 5.00 -3.42 7.44
N VAL A 78 5.72 -2.37 7.01
CA VAL A 78 7.13 -2.15 7.39
C VAL A 78 7.31 -2.07 8.92
N TRP A 79 6.33 -1.52 9.65
CA TRP A 79 6.44 -1.38 11.12
C TRP A 79 6.60 -2.72 11.85
N LEU A 80 6.19 -3.84 11.23
CA LEU A 80 6.36 -5.19 11.78
C LEU A 80 7.81 -5.69 11.73
N PHE A 81 8.65 -5.09 10.88
CA PHE A 81 10.00 -5.57 10.58
C PHE A 81 11.09 -4.55 10.92
N ALA A 82 10.76 -3.26 10.97
CA ALA A 82 11.69 -2.23 11.35
C ALA A 82 11.00 -1.06 12.04
N GLU A 83 11.70 -0.51 13.02
CA GLU A 83 11.33 0.77 13.61
C GLU A 83 11.74 1.92 12.67
N PRO A 84 10.97 3.03 12.65
CA PRO A 84 11.31 4.22 11.87
C PRO A 84 12.73 4.74 12.06
N ALA A 85 13.30 4.61 13.26
CA ALA A 85 14.69 5.00 13.53
C ALA A 85 15.71 4.11 12.82
N GLN A 86 15.42 2.82 12.65
CA GLN A 86 16.27 1.88 11.89
C GLN A 86 16.23 2.22 10.40
N LEU A 87 15.07 2.64 9.88
CA LEU A 87 14.91 3.07 8.49
C LEU A 87 15.73 4.31 8.13
N CYS A 88 16.10 5.11 9.13
CA CYS A 88 16.94 6.29 8.97
C CYS A 88 18.44 5.98 8.96
N ASN A 89 18.84 4.76 9.33
CA ASN A 89 20.24 4.39 9.38
C ASN A 89 20.69 3.86 8.01
N SER A 90 21.20 4.77 7.17
CA SER A 90 21.65 4.47 5.80
C SER A 90 22.80 3.46 5.72
N ASN A 91 23.49 3.20 6.84
CA ASN A 91 24.57 2.22 6.93
C ASN A 91 24.11 0.82 7.30
N ASP A 92 22.80 0.61 7.52
CA ASP A 92 22.28 -0.72 7.85
C ASP A 92 22.10 -1.57 6.59
N PRO A 93 22.92 -2.62 6.38
CA PRO A 93 22.79 -3.48 5.21
C PRO A 93 21.46 -4.25 5.16
N GLN A 94 20.73 -4.33 6.27
CA GLN A 94 19.44 -5.03 6.34
C GLN A 94 18.28 -4.20 5.78
N LEU A 95 18.49 -2.92 5.47
CA LEU A 95 17.44 -2.01 4.99
C LEU A 95 16.72 -2.52 3.73
N VAL A 96 17.43 -3.23 2.85
CA VAL A 96 16.84 -3.84 1.64
C VAL A 96 15.91 -5.00 1.99
N VAL A 97 16.26 -5.78 3.01
CA VAL A 97 15.49 -6.95 3.47
C VAL A 97 14.21 -6.50 4.18
N VAL A 98 14.25 -5.36 4.88
CA VAL A 98 13.10 -4.79 5.59
C VAL A 98 11.88 -4.60 4.70
N PHE A 99 12.06 -4.26 3.42
CA PHE A 99 10.92 -4.11 2.49
C PHE A 99 10.54 -5.39 1.75
N LEU A 100 11.37 -6.44 1.77
CA LEU A 100 11.10 -7.68 1.05
C LEU A 100 9.94 -8.46 1.69
N TYR A 101 9.95 -8.61 3.02
CA TYR A 101 8.88 -9.32 3.73
C TYR A 101 7.51 -8.61 3.66
N PRO A 102 7.41 -7.29 3.92
CA PRO A 102 6.18 -6.52 3.69
C PRO A 102 5.65 -6.67 2.27
N THR A 103 6.54 -6.70 1.27
CA THR A 103 6.14 -6.90 -0.13
C THR A 103 5.43 -8.23 -0.31
N PHE A 104 6.01 -9.32 0.20
CA PHE A 104 5.43 -10.65 0.05
C PHE A 104 4.08 -10.75 0.77
N ILE A 105 3.98 -10.22 1.98
CA ILE A 105 2.73 -10.21 2.76
C ILE A 105 1.66 -9.35 2.08
N ALA A 106 2.02 -8.17 1.55
CA ALA A 106 1.09 -7.31 0.82
C ALA A 106 0.50 -8.02 -0.42
N VAL A 107 1.31 -8.77 -1.17
CA VAL A 107 0.80 -9.59 -2.29
C VAL A 107 -0.20 -10.63 -1.81
N LEU A 108 0.13 -11.37 -0.74
CA LEU A 108 -0.79 -12.39 -0.20
C LEU A 108 -2.12 -11.77 0.27
N LEU A 109 -2.07 -10.61 0.93
CA LEU A 109 -3.27 -9.90 1.37
C LEU A 109 -4.12 -9.43 0.20
N ILE A 110 -3.53 -8.91 -0.87
CA ILE A 110 -4.28 -8.49 -2.06
C ILE A 110 -4.95 -9.67 -2.73
N VAL A 111 -4.25 -10.80 -2.87
CA VAL A 111 -4.83 -12.03 -3.43
C VAL A 111 -5.99 -12.51 -2.57
N PHE A 112 -5.84 -12.46 -1.24
CA PHE A 112 -6.89 -12.82 -0.30
C PHE A 112 -8.11 -11.89 -0.40
N ILE A 113 -7.91 -10.57 -0.43
CA ILE A 113 -8.98 -9.58 -0.60
C ILE A 113 -9.70 -9.78 -1.94
N ALA A 114 -8.95 -10.01 -3.02
CA ALA A 114 -9.51 -10.28 -4.35
C ALA A 114 -10.36 -11.57 -4.34
N PHE A 115 -9.92 -12.62 -3.65
CA PHE A 115 -10.68 -13.85 -3.49
C PHE A 115 -12.00 -13.62 -2.73
N VAL A 116 -11.96 -12.90 -1.60
CA VAL A 116 -13.16 -12.56 -0.82
C VAL A 116 -14.12 -11.70 -1.64
N PHE A 117 -13.62 -10.74 -2.40
CA PHE A 117 -14.43 -9.90 -3.28
C PHE A 117 -15.13 -10.73 -4.36
N GLN A 118 -14.39 -11.64 -5.02
CA GLN A 118 -14.96 -12.52 -6.05
C GLN A 118 -16.07 -13.41 -5.49
N GLU A 119 -15.88 -13.98 -4.30
CA GLU A 119 -16.88 -14.84 -3.66
C GLU A 119 -18.11 -14.04 -3.19
N SER A 120 -17.92 -12.81 -2.73
CA SER A 120 -19.02 -11.93 -2.32
C SER A 120 -19.88 -11.52 -3.51
N VAL A 121 -19.26 -11.13 -4.64
CA VAL A 121 -19.99 -10.81 -5.88
C VAL A 121 -20.69 -12.05 -6.44
N ARG A 122 -20.11 -13.24 -6.32
CA ARG A 122 -20.75 -14.50 -6.77
C ARG A 122 -21.98 -14.85 -5.95
N ASN A 123 -21.99 -14.60 -4.63
CA ASN A 123 -23.13 -14.94 -3.78
C ASN A 123 -24.32 -13.97 -3.89
N GLU A 124 -24.14 -12.80 -4.51
CA GLU A 124 -25.21 -11.83 -4.76
C GLU A 124 -25.92 -12.03 -6.11
N TYR A 125 -25.48 -12.97 -6.96
CA TYR A 125 -26.07 -13.32 -8.27
C TYR A 125 -26.35 -14.83 -8.40
#